data_AF-A0A9W8YUR1-F1
#
_entry.id   AF-A0A9W8YUR1-F1
#
_cell.length_a   1.000
_cell.length_b   1.000
_cell.length_c   1.000
_cell.angle_alpha   90.00
_cell.angle_beta   90.00
_cell.angle_gamma   90.00
#
_symmetry.space_group_name_H-M   'P 1'
#
loop_
_entity.id
_entity.type
_entity.pdbx_description
1 polymer ?
#
loop_
_entity_poly.entity_id
_entity_poly.type
_entity_poly.pdbx_seq_one_letter_code
_entity_poly.pdbx_strand_id
1 'polypeptide(L)'
;MVYFDLVLGPLLVSGIVAATCECGYQTNAGDVWQYSILSDFSNTSTSTFASSADWTIVDAVHESGTTNPYNLAYTSANVAVQDSTLQLTCSAYNMSSDMTIYAGEITTQRDDILYGSFRSNHRVQGGSGAVAALFFYADDDNEIDIEHLTDDPVTYVHFTNQPDETLTTSMPDGVERTSYATYRFDWHPSQTRFYVNDMLTTNFTADVPTVSGTIQLNSWANGGSFTGAQVPTTDSVMSVQWIRLYFNTSSSSSAASWASACEAAAVAICQVDSDEIALNSAAKSSAGKLAVAYFWLQWVVLSSLVYLV
;
A
#
# COMPACT_ATOMS: atom_id res chain seq x y z
N MET A 1 -12.83 -66.17 19.99
CA MET A 1 -11.91 -65.02 20.01
C MET A 1 -11.77 -64.55 18.57
N VAL A 2 -12.55 -63.55 18.16
CA VAL A 2 -12.63 -63.08 16.77
C VAL A 2 -11.77 -61.83 16.68
N TYR A 3 -10.72 -61.87 15.86
CA TYR A 3 -9.91 -60.71 15.51
C TYR A 3 -10.62 -59.92 14.42
N PHE A 4 -10.78 -58.61 14.61
CA PHE A 4 -11.16 -57.66 13.57
C PHE A 4 -9.90 -56.88 13.19
N ASP A 5 -9.40 -57.11 11.97
CA ASP A 5 -8.34 -56.30 11.38
C ASP A 5 -8.95 -54.98 10.89
N LEU A 6 -8.50 -53.87 11.49
CA LEU A 6 -8.87 -52.52 11.05
C LEU A 6 -7.88 -52.10 9.95
N VAL A 7 -8.32 -52.11 8.69
CA VAL A 7 -7.55 -51.56 7.57
C VAL A 7 -7.63 -50.03 7.63
N LEU A 8 -6.56 -49.38 8.11
CA LEU A 8 -6.36 -47.93 7.99
C LEU A 8 -5.97 -47.60 6.55
N GLY A 9 -6.91 -47.09 5.76
CA GLY A 9 -6.62 -46.47 4.47
C GLY A 9 -5.91 -45.12 4.67
N PRO A 10 -5.00 -44.71 3.78
CA PRO A 10 -4.31 -43.43 3.90
C PRO A 10 -5.31 -42.28 3.77
N LEU A 11 -5.40 -41.48 4.82
CA LEU A 11 -6.13 -40.22 4.82
C LEU A 11 -5.37 -39.26 3.90
N LEU A 12 -5.89 -39.04 2.68
CA LEU A 12 -5.44 -37.95 1.82
C LEU A 12 -5.81 -36.64 2.49
N VAL A 13 -4.86 -36.05 3.21
CA VAL A 13 -4.96 -34.66 3.66
C VAL A 13 -4.75 -33.81 2.41
N SER A 14 -5.85 -33.47 1.73
CA SER A 14 -5.84 -32.38 0.76
C SER A 14 -5.56 -31.09 1.53
N GLY A 15 -4.28 -30.71 1.60
CA GLY A 15 -3.89 -29.38 2.03
C GLY A 15 -4.60 -28.38 1.14
N ILE A 16 -5.38 -27.49 1.74
CA ILE A 16 -5.87 -26.31 1.05
C ILE A 16 -4.63 -25.44 0.85
N VAL A 17 -4.00 -25.55 -0.32
CA VAL A 17 -3.01 -24.59 -0.77
C VAL A 17 -3.78 -23.27 -0.89
N ALA A 18 -3.50 -22.31 -0.01
CA ALA A 18 -3.99 -20.96 -0.20
C ALA A 18 -3.54 -20.54 -1.61
N ALA A 19 -4.47 -20.09 -2.45
CA ALA A 19 -4.13 -19.63 -3.79
C ALA A 19 -3.17 -18.45 -3.64
N THR A 20 -1.88 -18.74 -3.80
CA THR A 20 -0.84 -17.77 -4.11
C THR A 20 -1.30 -17.10 -5.40
N CYS A 21 -1.31 -15.77 -5.47
CA CYS A 21 -1.72 -15.00 -6.64
C CYS A 21 -0.71 -15.16 -7.79
N GLU A 22 -0.39 -16.41 -8.16
CA GLU A 22 0.68 -16.82 -9.07
C GLU A 22 0.43 -16.29 -10.48
N CYS A 23 -0.84 -16.17 -10.86
CA CYS A 23 -1.28 -15.54 -12.10
C CYS A 23 -1.49 -14.03 -12.00
N GLY A 24 -1.07 -13.41 -10.90
CA GLY A 24 -1.01 -11.97 -10.74
C GLY A 24 -2.22 -11.35 -10.03
N TYR A 25 -2.21 -10.02 -10.09
CA TYR A 25 -3.06 -9.13 -9.32
C TYR A 25 -3.88 -8.26 -10.29
N GLN A 26 -5.20 -8.46 -10.32
CA GLN A 26 -6.09 -7.78 -11.23
C GLN A 26 -6.83 -6.63 -10.58
N THR A 27 -6.75 -5.46 -11.20
CA THR A 27 -7.53 -4.27 -10.84
C THR A 27 -8.97 -4.39 -11.34
N ASN A 28 -9.88 -3.56 -10.83
CA ASN A 28 -11.26 -3.53 -11.33
C ASN A 28 -11.34 -3.07 -12.80
N ALA A 29 -10.31 -2.41 -13.32
CA ALA A 29 -10.18 -2.05 -14.72
C ALA A 29 -9.80 -3.25 -15.62
N GLY A 30 -9.43 -4.38 -15.03
CA GLY A 30 -9.02 -5.60 -15.73
C GLY A 30 -7.50 -5.71 -15.96
N ASP A 31 -6.72 -4.71 -15.56
CA ASP A 31 -5.26 -4.72 -15.66
C ASP A 31 -4.68 -5.78 -14.72
N VAL A 32 -3.74 -6.60 -15.21
CA VAL A 32 -3.11 -7.69 -14.44
C VAL A 32 -1.63 -7.42 -14.24
N TRP A 33 -1.19 -7.44 -12.99
CA TRP A 33 0.20 -7.18 -12.60
C TRP A 33 0.87 -8.43 -12.02
N GLN A 34 2.16 -8.59 -12.31
CA GLN A 34 2.90 -9.82 -11.98
C GLN A 34 3.27 -9.93 -10.50
N TYR A 35 3.74 -8.84 -9.90
CA TYR A 35 4.30 -8.80 -8.56
C TYR A 35 3.49 -7.90 -7.63
N SER A 36 3.67 -8.09 -6.33
CA SER A 36 3.14 -7.18 -5.33
C SER A 36 4.12 -6.92 -4.19
N ILE A 37 4.08 -5.72 -3.63
CA ILE A 37 4.59 -5.41 -2.29
C ILE A 37 3.40 -4.93 -1.47
N LEU A 38 3.09 -5.65 -0.39
CA LEU A 38 1.96 -5.35 0.49
C LEU A 38 2.49 -5.09 1.91
N SER A 39 2.34 -3.86 2.37
CA SER A 39 2.78 -3.44 3.71
C SER A 39 1.57 -2.97 4.51
N ASP A 40 1.29 -3.62 5.63
CA ASP A 40 0.26 -3.26 6.59
C ASP A 40 0.92 -2.95 7.93
N PHE A 41 0.70 -1.73 8.43
CA PHE A 41 1.36 -1.23 9.62
C PHE A 41 0.58 -1.46 10.91
N SER A 42 -0.62 -2.06 10.83
CA SER A 42 -1.49 -2.31 11.98
C SER A 42 -0.87 -3.21 13.05
N ASN A 43 -0.05 -4.18 12.62
CA ASN A 43 0.59 -5.20 13.45
C ASN A 43 2.10 -5.31 13.19
N THR A 44 2.74 -4.20 12.81
CA THR A 44 4.16 -4.15 12.47
C THR A 44 4.90 -3.26 13.49
N SER A 45 6.17 -3.58 13.80
CA SER A 45 7.05 -2.74 14.62
C SER A 45 8.07 -2.02 13.75
N THR A 46 8.65 -0.91 14.22
CA THR A 46 9.73 -0.21 13.50
C THR A 46 10.88 -1.15 13.16
N SER A 47 11.31 -1.99 14.10
CA SER A 47 12.40 -2.95 13.87
C SER A 47 12.04 -4.01 12.83
N THR A 48 10.79 -4.49 12.82
CA THR A 48 10.32 -5.45 11.83
C THR A 48 10.29 -4.82 10.44
N PHE A 49 9.75 -3.61 10.33
CA PHE A 49 9.71 -2.87 9.07
C PHE A 49 11.11 -2.54 8.55
N ALA A 50 12.01 -2.06 9.41
CA ALA A 50 13.40 -1.76 9.05
C ALA A 50 14.18 -3.00 8.57
N SER A 51 13.76 -4.20 8.96
CA SER A 51 14.32 -5.48 8.50
C SER A 51 13.60 -6.08 7.28
N SER A 52 12.63 -5.36 6.70
CA SER A 52 11.91 -5.84 5.52
C SER A 52 12.84 -6.03 4.33
N ALA A 53 12.55 -7.03 3.50
CA ALA A 53 13.24 -7.24 2.22
C ALA A 53 12.73 -6.31 1.11
N ASP A 54 11.58 -5.64 1.33
CA ASP A 54 10.92 -4.84 0.30
C ASP A 54 11.35 -3.36 0.33
N TRP A 55 11.80 -2.87 1.49
CA TRP A 55 12.00 -1.44 1.74
C TRP A 55 13.40 -1.14 2.29
N THR A 56 13.90 0.03 1.94
CA THR A 56 15.08 0.67 2.51
C THR A 56 14.64 1.94 3.22
N ILE A 57 15.07 2.13 4.46
CA ILE A 57 15.00 3.42 5.14
C ILE A 57 16.19 4.24 4.68
N VAL A 58 15.94 5.44 4.16
CA VAL A 58 16.99 6.26 3.56
C VAL A 58 17.70 7.08 4.64
N ASP A 59 19.04 6.99 4.66
CA ASP A 59 19.93 7.88 5.41
C ASP A 59 20.83 8.57 4.37
N ALA A 60 20.50 9.82 4.01
CA ALA A 60 21.16 10.58 2.95
C ALA A 60 21.08 12.09 3.20
N VAL A 61 22.02 12.85 2.64
CA VAL A 61 22.05 14.32 2.74
C VAL A 61 22.06 14.92 1.33
N HIS A 62 21.12 15.82 1.09
CA HIS A 62 21.05 16.69 -0.07
C HIS A 62 21.45 18.10 0.36
N GLU A 63 22.59 18.55 -0.14
CA GLU A 63 23.15 19.85 0.20
C GLU A 63 22.29 20.99 -0.37
N SER A 64 22.27 22.10 0.37
CA SER A 64 21.68 23.36 -0.06
C SER A 64 22.33 23.89 -1.34
N GLY A 65 21.55 24.66 -2.09
CA GLY A 65 21.95 25.22 -3.38
C GLY A 65 21.36 26.60 -3.60
N THR A 66 21.52 27.12 -4.81
CA THR A 66 21.02 28.46 -5.16
C THR A 66 19.50 28.56 -5.13
N THR A 67 18.79 27.44 -5.32
CA THR A 67 17.33 27.37 -5.39
C THR A 67 16.69 26.70 -4.17
N ASN A 68 17.49 26.13 -3.27
CA ASN A 68 17.08 25.42 -2.05
C ASN A 68 17.99 25.84 -0.87
N PRO A 69 17.57 26.80 -0.02
CA PRO A 69 18.45 27.41 0.98
C PRO A 69 18.81 26.51 2.17
N TYR A 70 18.14 25.39 2.38
CA TYR A 70 18.39 24.48 3.50
C TYR A 70 18.92 23.13 3.02
N ASN A 71 19.82 22.53 3.80
CA ASN A 71 20.21 21.14 3.61
C ASN A 71 19.02 20.25 3.98
N LEU A 72 18.82 19.18 3.23
CA LEU A 72 17.83 18.15 3.52
C LEU A 72 18.54 16.88 3.92
N ALA A 73 18.34 16.41 5.15
CA ALA A 73 18.90 15.16 5.64
C ALA A 73 17.78 14.16 5.90
N TYR A 74 17.68 13.14 5.04
CA TYR A 74 16.88 11.97 5.36
C TYR A 74 17.59 11.15 6.43
N THR A 75 16.85 10.78 7.48
CA THR A 75 17.39 9.98 8.58
C THR A 75 16.42 8.91 9.06
N SER A 76 16.97 7.76 9.41
CA SER A 76 16.23 6.66 10.04
C SER A 76 15.58 7.04 11.37
N ALA A 77 16.04 8.10 12.06
CA ALA A 77 15.38 8.63 13.26
C ALA A 77 13.98 9.22 12.96
N ASN A 78 13.73 9.63 11.72
CA ASN A 78 12.47 10.24 11.27
C ASN A 78 11.53 9.23 10.59
N VAL A 79 11.84 7.93 10.68
CA VAL A 79 11.03 6.83 10.18
C VAL A 79 10.70 5.88 11.33
N ALA A 80 9.41 5.74 11.63
CA ALA A 80 8.98 4.87 12.73
C ALA A 80 7.61 4.25 12.45
N VAL A 81 7.37 3.03 12.94
CA VAL A 81 6.03 2.45 12.98
C VAL A 81 5.45 2.67 14.38
N GLN A 82 4.43 3.52 14.47
CA GLN A 82 3.78 3.95 15.70
C GLN A 82 2.28 4.12 15.47
N ASP A 83 1.47 3.85 16.49
CA ASP A 83 0.01 3.95 16.42
C ASP A 83 -0.58 3.21 15.20
N SER A 84 -0.09 2.00 14.94
CA SER A 84 -0.52 1.17 13.81
C SER A 84 -0.30 1.79 12.43
N THR A 85 0.64 2.73 12.31
CA THR A 85 1.00 3.40 11.05
C THR A 85 2.51 3.57 10.89
N LEU A 86 2.99 3.58 9.66
CA LEU A 86 4.31 4.11 9.33
C LEU A 86 4.25 5.64 9.38
N GLN A 87 5.19 6.25 10.10
CA GLN A 87 5.34 7.70 10.26
C GLN A 87 6.62 8.13 9.53
N LEU A 88 6.48 9.03 8.56
CA LEU A 88 7.56 9.73 7.90
C LEU A 88 7.50 11.19 8.34
N THR A 89 8.52 11.65 9.05
CA THR A 89 8.50 12.97 9.71
C THR A 89 9.44 13.94 9.01
N CYS A 90 8.92 15.10 8.60
CA CYS A 90 9.73 16.30 8.40
C CYS A 90 9.78 17.08 9.72
N SER A 91 10.95 17.15 10.34
CA SER A 91 11.11 17.77 11.65
C SER A 91 10.93 19.29 11.58
N ALA A 92 10.44 19.86 12.68
CA ALA A 92 10.51 21.29 12.91
C ALA A 92 11.95 21.80 12.72
N TYR A 93 12.11 22.80 11.86
CA TYR A 93 13.38 23.47 11.69
C TYR A 93 13.74 24.25 12.96
N ASN A 94 14.87 23.87 13.56
CA ASN A 94 15.31 24.38 14.86
C ASN A 94 16.38 25.47 14.76
N MET A 95 16.55 26.09 13.58
CA MET A 95 17.61 27.08 13.31
C MET A 95 19.02 26.53 13.61
N SER A 96 19.26 25.28 13.24
CA SER A 96 20.58 24.67 13.39
C SER A 96 21.65 25.45 12.63
N SER A 97 22.88 25.43 13.15
CA SER A 97 24.02 26.15 12.55
C SER A 97 24.42 25.60 11.18
N ASP A 98 24.06 24.35 10.89
CA ASP A 98 24.30 23.67 9.62
C ASP A 98 23.13 23.83 8.63
N MET A 99 22.07 24.58 9.00
CA MET A 99 20.90 24.85 8.16
C MET A 99 20.20 23.57 7.65
N THR A 100 20.27 22.49 8.42
CA THR A 100 19.72 21.19 8.05
C THR A 100 18.28 21.01 8.53
N ILE A 101 17.42 20.56 7.63
CA ILE A 101 16.09 20.04 7.94
C ILE A 101 16.16 18.51 7.88
N TYR A 102 15.74 17.87 8.97
CA TYR A 102 15.70 16.41 9.06
C TYR A 102 14.35 15.88 8.57
N ALA A 103 14.40 14.81 7.78
CA ALA A 103 13.26 14.24 7.07
C ALA A 103 13.27 12.71 7.14
N GLY A 104 12.12 12.09 6.88
CA GLY A 104 11.99 10.64 6.77
C GLY A 104 11.67 10.24 5.34
N GLU A 105 12.37 9.24 4.82
CA GLU A 105 12.12 8.66 3.49
C GLU A 105 12.29 7.14 3.52
N ILE A 106 11.44 6.48 2.75
CA ILE A 106 11.56 5.07 2.42
C ILE A 106 11.54 4.90 0.90
N THR A 107 12.29 3.93 0.41
CA THR A 107 12.32 3.55 -1.01
C THR A 107 12.24 2.04 -1.14
N THR A 108 11.63 1.54 -2.20
CA THR A 108 11.65 0.11 -2.49
C THR A 108 13.09 -0.36 -2.71
N GLN A 109 13.43 -1.55 -2.20
CA GLN A 109 14.72 -2.19 -2.54
C GLN A 109 14.80 -2.58 -4.02
N ARG A 110 13.64 -2.77 -4.67
CA ARG A 110 13.56 -2.99 -6.12
C ARG A 110 13.67 -1.67 -6.86
N ASP A 111 14.54 -1.66 -7.87
CA ASP A 111 14.74 -0.60 -8.86
C ASP A 111 14.31 -1.02 -10.28
N ASP A 112 13.77 -2.24 -10.42
CA ASP A 112 13.33 -2.81 -11.68
C ASP A 112 11.81 -2.70 -11.91
N ILE A 113 11.11 -1.91 -11.07
CA ILE A 113 9.67 -1.67 -11.16
C ILE A 113 9.37 -0.88 -12.44
N LEU A 114 8.49 -1.41 -13.29
CA LEU A 114 8.10 -0.80 -14.56
C LEU A 114 6.61 -1.05 -14.83
N TYR A 115 5.81 0.01 -14.80
CA TYR A 115 4.33 -0.03 -14.88
C TYR A 115 3.66 -0.75 -13.72
N GLY A 116 2.46 -0.32 -13.38
CA GLY A 116 1.75 -0.88 -12.23
C GLY A 116 0.58 -0.05 -11.74
N SER A 117 0.02 -0.48 -10.62
CA SER A 117 -0.93 0.26 -9.80
C SER A 117 -0.34 0.40 -8.40
N PHE A 118 -0.09 1.64 -7.99
CA PHE A 118 0.64 1.98 -6.79
C PHE A 118 -0.23 2.83 -5.90
N ARG A 119 -0.37 2.44 -4.63
CA ARG A 119 -1.32 3.08 -3.72
C ARG A 119 -0.85 3.03 -2.28
N SER A 120 -1.16 4.11 -1.56
CA SER A 120 -1.01 4.17 -0.12
C SER A 120 -2.26 4.79 0.51
N ASN A 121 -2.63 4.30 1.69
CA ASN A 121 -3.61 4.97 2.51
C ASN A 121 -2.87 5.77 3.58
N HIS A 122 -2.94 7.09 3.46
CA HIS A 122 -2.18 7.97 4.31
C HIS A 122 -2.92 9.26 4.61
N ARG A 123 -2.38 9.99 5.58
CA ARG A 123 -2.73 11.38 5.90
C ARG A 123 -1.47 12.16 6.22
N VAL A 124 -1.56 13.47 6.15
CA VAL A 124 -0.49 14.43 6.40
C VAL A 124 -0.99 15.46 7.41
N GLN A 125 -0.37 15.50 8.58
CA GLN A 125 -0.72 16.41 9.68
C GLN A 125 0.51 17.16 10.19
N GLY A 126 0.30 18.25 10.93
CA GLY A 126 1.39 19.02 11.54
C GLY A 126 1.65 20.35 10.87
N GLY A 127 2.91 20.79 10.91
CA GLY A 127 3.33 22.13 10.50
C GLY A 127 3.24 22.41 9.00
N SER A 128 3.10 23.69 8.67
CA SER A 128 3.28 24.27 7.32
C SER A 128 4.76 24.20 6.88
N GLY A 129 5.05 24.27 5.59
CA GLY A 129 6.42 24.39 5.04
C GLY A 129 7.11 23.08 4.67
N ALA A 130 6.37 21.97 4.65
CA ALA A 130 6.83 20.65 4.21
C ALA A 130 6.01 20.11 3.03
N VAL A 131 6.59 19.15 2.32
CA VAL A 131 5.95 18.29 1.32
C VAL A 131 5.88 16.88 1.86
N ALA A 132 4.78 16.19 1.62
CA ALA A 132 4.68 14.74 1.80
C ALA A 132 4.32 14.11 0.46
N ALA A 133 5.07 13.09 0.04
CA ALA A 133 4.97 12.52 -1.29
C ALA A 133 4.81 11.00 -1.28
N LEU A 134 4.04 10.50 -2.25
CA LEU A 134 4.14 9.14 -2.78
C LEU A 134 4.53 9.28 -4.25
N PHE A 135 5.66 8.69 -4.65
CA PHE A 135 6.17 8.90 -5.99
C PHE A 135 6.90 7.69 -6.56
N PHE A 136 7.00 7.65 -7.89
CA PHE A 136 7.93 6.81 -8.63
C PHE A 136 9.12 7.68 -9.05
N TYR A 137 10.35 7.17 -8.92
CA TYR A 137 11.54 7.87 -9.38
C TYR A 137 12.52 6.93 -10.08
N ALA A 138 12.98 7.35 -11.26
CA ALA A 138 14.14 6.80 -11.96
C ALA A 138 15.20 7.87 -12.24
N ASP A 139 14.76 9.02 -12.75
CA ASP A 139 15.56 10.23 -12.99
C ASP A 139 14.63 11.45 -13.17
N ASP A 140 15.21 12.64 -13.34
CA ASP A 140 14.49 13.92 -13.41
C ASP A 140 13.52 14.05 -14.61
N ASP A 141 13.61 13.17 -15.62
CA ASP A 141 12.68 13.10 -16.76
C ASP A 141 11.72 11.89 -16.67
N ASN A 142 11.81 11.10 -15.59
CA ASN A 142 11.07 9.86 -15.40
C ASN A 142 10.62 9.74 -13.93
N GLU A 143 9.66 10.58 -13.55
CA GLU A 143 9.10 10.64 -12.19
C GLU A 143 7.58 10.85 -12.24
N ILE A 144 6.88 10.24 -11.28
CA ILE A 144 5.42 10.34 -11.11
C ILE A 144 5.14 10.71 -9.66
N ASP A 145 4.44 11.81 -9.43
CA ASP A 145 4.26 12.38 -8.10
C ASP A 145 2.80 12.46 -7.67
N ILE A 146 2.56 12.12 -6.40
CA ILE A 146 1.40 12.56 -5.62
C ILE A 146 1.93 13.33 -4.41
N GLU A 147 1.71 14.63 -4.37
CA GLU A 147 2.32 15.51 -3.37
C GLU A 147 1.32 16.37 -2.61
N HIS A 148 1.53 16.45 -1.30
CA HIS A 148 0.82 17.34 -0.40
C HIS A 148 1.76 18.41 0.15
N LEU A 149 1.64 19.62 -0.39
CA LEU A 149 2.25 20.80 0.20
C LEU A 149 1.46 21.18 1.45
N THR A 150 2.14 21.27 2.58
CA THR A 150 1.47 21.61 3.84
C THR A 150 1.11 23.09 3.96
N ASP A 151 1.70 23.94 3.13
CA ASP A 151 1.34 25.36 2.96
C ASP A 151 0.05 25.57 2.16
N ASP A 152 -0.33 24.58 1.35
CA ASP A 152 -1.53 24.65 0.54
C ASP A 152 -2.79 24.44 1.38
N PRO A 153 -3.98 24.85 0.86
CA PRO A 153 -5.25 24.46 1.44
C PRO A 153 -5.27 22.94 1.71
N VAL A 154 -5.80 22.54 2.87
CA VAL A 154 -5.80 21.12 3.28
C VAL A 154 -6.53 20.19 2.31
N THR A 155 -7.36 20.74 1.41
CA THR A 155 -8.07 19.99 0.37
C THR A 155 -7.26 19.85 -0.92
N TYR A 156 -6.04 20.38 -1.03
CA TYR A 156 -5.27 20.37 -2.28
C TYR A 156 -4.32 19.17 -2.37
N VAL A 157 -4.06 18.76 -3.60
CA VAL A 157 -3.07 17.75 -4.00
C VAL A 157 -2.43 18.17 -5.31
N HIS A 158 -1.15 17.85 -5.47
CA HIS A 158 -0.40 17.99 -6.71
C HIS A 158 -0.17 16.62 -7.33
N PHE A 159 -0.45 16.51 -8.62
CA PHE A 159 -0.12 15.35 -9.44
C PHE A 159 0.85 15.77 -10.53
N THR A 160 1.94 15.04 -10.69
CA THR A 160 2.96 15.38 -11.69
C THR A 160 3.44 14.12 -12.41
N ASN A 161 3.64 14.25 -13.71
CA ASN A 161 4.62 13.46 -14.44
C ASN A 161 5.75 14.44 -14.77
N GLN A 162 6.95 14.25 -14.20
CA GLN A 162 8.07 15.14 -14.46
C GLN A 162 8.56 14.97 -15.91
N PRO A 163 9.05 16.03 -16.56
CA PRO A 163 9.37 17.34 -15.95
C PRO A 163 8.24 18.37 -15.97
N ASP A 164 7.23 18.25 -16.84
CA ASP A 164 6.38 19.39 -17.20
C ASP A 164 4.86 19.18 -17.03
N GLU A 165 4.37 17.95 -16.88
CA GLU A 165 2.93 17.67 -16.82
C GLU A 165 2.43 17.67 -15.37
N THR A 166 1.97 18.83 -14.89
CA THR A 166 1.51 19.04 -13.50
C THR A 166 0.04 19.47 -13.42
N LEU A 167 -0.68 18.95 -12.42
CA LEU A 167 -2.00 19.44 -11.99
C LEU A 167 -2.05 19.64 -10.47
N THR A 168 -2.25 20.88 -10.05
CA THR A 168 -2.69 21.22 -8.69
C THR A 168 -4.22 21.31 -8.68
N THR A 169 -4.88 20.55 -7.80
CA THR A 169 -6.34 20.56 -7.72
C THR A 169 -6.86 20.28 -6.31
N SER A 170 -8.12 20.61 -6.06
CA SER A 170 -8.82 20.13 -4.88
C SER A 170 -9.13 18.64 -5.01
N MET A 171 -8.89 17.89 -3.94
CA MET A 171 -9.27 16.50 -3.82
C MET A 171 -10.81 16.35 -3.88
N PRO A 172 -11.31 15.28 -4.51
CA PRO A 172 -12.74 15.05 -4.66
C PRO A 172 -13.44 14.85 -3.31
N ASP A 173 -14.74 15.09 -3.29
CA ASP A 173 -15.63 14.95 -2.13
C ASP A 173 -15.19 15.70 -0.85
N GLY A 174 -14.35 16.73 -1.00
CA GLY A 174 -13.87 17.52 0.14
C GLY A 174 -12.92 16.74 1.05
N VAL A 175 -12.27 15.70 0.53
CA VAL A 175 -11.18 15.01 1.24
C VAL A 175 -10.12 16.04 1.64
N GLU A 176 -9.66 15.95 2.87
CA GLU A 176 -8.57 16.75 3.40
C GLU A 176 -7.35 15.87 3.63
N ARG A 177 -6.14 16.40 3.39
CA ARG A 177 -4.88 15.69 3.60
C ARG A 177 -4.72 15.25 5.05
N THR A 178 -5.40 15.90 5.98
CA THR A 178 -5.40 15.61 7.43
C THR A 178 -6.21 14.35 7.79
N SER A 179 -7.03 13.84 6.88
CA SER A 179 -7.82 12.62 7.03
C SER A 179 -7.24 11.50 6.17
N TYR A 180 -7.43 10.25 6.60
CA TYR A 180 -6.96 9.11 5.82
C TYR A 180 -7.74 9.01 4.51
N ALA A 181 -7.01 8.97 3.41
CA ALA A 181 -7.53 8.70 2.08
C ALA A 181 -6.59 7.76 1.34
N THR A 182 -7.12 7.06 0.34
CA THR A 182 -6.33 6.23 -0.56
C THR A 182 -5.90 7.07 -1.76
N TYR A 183 -4.60 7.24 -1.91
CA TYR A 183 -3.98 7.88 -3.05
C TYR A 183 -3.41 6.81 -3.95
N ARG A 184 -3.71 6.86 -5.25
CA ARG A 184 -3.30 5.84 -6.20
C ARG A 184 -2.89 6.47 -7.52
N PHE A 185 -1.83 5.94 -8.13
CA PHE A 185 -1.59 6.11 -9.55
C PHE A 185 -1.50 4.75 -10.26
N ASP A 186 -2.14 4.67 -11.42
CA ASP A 186 -2.03 3.54 -12.35
C ASP A 186 -1.16 4.00 -13.53
N TRP A 187 0.03 3.42 -13.64
CA TRP A 187 1.05 3.75 -14.62
C TRP A 187 1.11 2.68 -15.70
N HIS A 188 0.83 3.10 -16.94
CA HIS A 188 0.86 2.29 -18.15
C HIS A 188 1.84 2.89 -19.16
N PRO A 189 2.24 2.15 -20.21
CA PRO A 189 3.19 2.65 -21.21
C PRO A 189 2.81 3.96 -21.91
N SER A 190 1.54 4.34 -21.92
CA SER A 190 1.04 5.52 -22.64
C SER A 190 0.29 6.52 -21.75
N GLN A 191 0.12 6.22 -20.46
CA GLN A 191 -0.61 7.10 -19.57
C GLN A 191 -0.35 6.84 -18.08
N THR A 192 -0.53 7.88 -17.28
CA THR A 192 -0.60 7.82 -15.83
C THR A 192 -1.97 8.32 -15.37
N ARG A 193 -2.73 7.48 -14.66
CA ARG A 193 -4.04 7.82 -14.10
C ARG A 193 -3.93 8.01 -12.60
N PHE A 194 -4.40 9.13 -12.07
CA PHE A 194 -4.34 9.45 -10.65
C PHE A 194 -5.72 9.40 -10.01
N TYR A 195 -5.77 8.88 -8.78
CA TYR A 195 -7.01 8.67 -8.05
C TYR A 195 -6.88 9.10 -6.59
N VAL A 196 -8.00 9.58 -6.03
CA VAL A 196 -8.20 9.76 -4.60
C VAL A 196 -9.48 9.01 -4.21
N ASN A 197 -9.39 8.08 -3.26
CA ASN A 197 -10.49 7.18 -2.86
C ASN A 197 -11.17 6.52 -4.07
N ASP A 198 -10.36 5.95 -4.97
CA ASP A 198 -10.77 5.28 -6.21
C ASP A 198 -11.52 6.16 -7.24
N MET A 199 -11.70 7.45 -6.96
CA MET A 199 -12.20 8.41 -7.93
C MET A 199 -11.06 8.92 -8.81
N LEU A 200 -11.21 8.78 -10.14
CA LEU A 200 -10.25 9.30 -11.11
C LEU A 200 -10.23 10.82 -11.03
N THR A 201 -9.07 11.40 -10.71
CA THR A 201 -8.89 12.85 -10.59
C THR A 201 -8.25 13.44 -11.85
N THR A 202 -7.24 12.79 -12.41
CA THR A 202 -6.61 13.20 -13.67
C THR A 202 -5.98 12.03 -14.41
N ASN A 203 -5.75 12.21 -15.72
CA ASN A 203 -5.07 11.27 -16.59
C ASN A 203 -4.07 12.02 -17.45
N PHE A 204 -2.79 11.70 -17.30
CA PHE A 204 -1.70 12.28 -18.08
C PHE A 204 -1.28 11.31 -19.18
N THR A 205 -1.08 11.86 -20.38
CA THR A 205 -0.51 11.14 -21.53
C THR A 205 0.80 11.76 -22.02
N ALA A 206 1.22 12.86 -21.40
CA ALA A 206 2.52 13.48 -21.58
C ALA A 206 3.46 13.04 -20.43
N ASP A 207 4.76 13.08 -20.71
CA ASP A 207 5.85 12.83 -19.77
C ASP A 207 5.69 11.53 -18.96
N VAL A 208 5.02 10.54 -19.55
CA VAL A 208 4.81 9.23 -18.92
C VAL A 208 6.15 8.52 -18.85
N PRO A 209 6.64 8.13 -17.65
CA PRO A 209 7.94 7.47 -17.55
C PRO A 209 7.98 6.16 -18.33
N THR A 210 9.16 5.86 -18.89
CA THR A 210 9.35 4.70 -19.80
C THR A 210 10.43 3.72 -19.34
N VAL A 211 11.15 4.06 -18.27
CA VAL A 211 12.23 3.26 -17.68
C VAL A 211 11.82 2.74 -16.31
N SER A 212 12.50 1.70 -15.82
CA SER A 212 12.24 1.19 -14.47
C SER A 212 12.91 2.04 -13.41
N GLY A 213 12.37 1.99 -12.21
CA GLY A 213 12.89 2.72 -11.06
C GLY A 213 12.32 2.21 -9.75
N THR A 214 12.20 3.12 -8.79
CA THR A 214 11.80 2.83 -7.41
C THR A 214 10.48 3.49 -7.06
N ILE A 215 9.78 2.96 -6.06
CA ILE A 215 8.65 3.64 -5.43
C ILE A 215 9.10 4.18 -4.08
N GLN A 216 8.77 5.43 -3.81
CA GLN A 216 9.28 6.18 -2.68
C GLN A 216 8.15 6.89 -1.95
N LEU A 217 8.32 7.03 -0.63
CA LEU A 217 7.49 7.88 0.20
C LEU A 217 8.38 8.70 1.12
N ASN A 218 8.10 9.98 1.27
CA ASN A 218 8.85 10.86 2.15
C ASN A 218 7.99 11.98 2.74
N SER A 219 8.54 12.63 3.77
CA SER A 219 8.10 13.96 4.18
C SER A 219 9.32 14.85 4.39
N TRP A 220 9.41 15.93 3.62
CA TRP A 220 10.63 16.71 3.45
C TRP A 220 10.38 18.21 3.29
N ALA A 221 11.42 19.00 3.48
CA ALA A 221 11.44 20.43 3.16
C ALA A 221 12.87 20.87 2.87
N ASN A 222 13.03 21.87 2.02
CA ASN A 222 14.34 22.47 1.73
C ASN A 222 14.28 23.99 1.47
N GLY A 223 13.10 24.61 1.63
CA GLY A 223 12.89 26.05 1.41
C GLY A 223 12.92 26.49 -0.05
N GLY A 224 12.84 25.55 -0.99
CA GLY A 224 12.95 25.79 -2.43
C GLY A 224 11.67 26.34 -3.05
N SER A 225 11.69 26.59 -4.37
CA SER A 225 10.55 27.17 -5.08
C SER A 225 9.29 26.30 -5.01
N PHE A 226 9.45 24.98 -5.02
CA PHE A 226 8.35 24.03 -4.94
C PHE A 226 7.88 23.81 -3.50
N THR A 227 8.80 23.53 -2.57
CA THR A 227 8.45 23.31 -1.14
C THR A 227 7.93 24.58 -0.46
N GLY A 228 8.24 25.75 -1.00
CA GLY A 228 7.92 27.05 -0.43
C GLY A 228 9.05 27.59 0.44
N ALA A 229 9.12 28.91 0.59
CA ALA A 229 10.14 29.55 1.41
C ALA A 229 9.91 29.38 2.92
N GLN A 230 8.72 28.92 3.33
CA GLN A 230 8.42 28.63 4.73
C GLN A 230 9.04 27.28 5.10
N VAL A 231 9.60 27.22 6.30
CA VAL A 231 10.10 25.96 6.88
C VAL A 231 9.22 25.52 8.04
N PRO A 232 9.11 24.21 8.31
CA PRO A 232 8.28 23.72 9.40
C PRO A 232 8.73 24.28 10.75
N THR A 233 7.80 24.88 11.50
CA THR A 233 8.03 25.33 12.89
C THR A 233 7.59 24.29 13.93
N THR A 234 6.82 23.31 13.47
CA THR A 234 6.44 22.08 14.18
C THR A 234 6.59 20.93 13.21
N ASP A 235 6.76 19.71 13.70
CA ASP A 235 6.87 18.53 12.86
C ASP A 235 5.67 18.42 11.90
N SER A 236 5.95 18.08 10.65
CA SER A 236 4.98 17.62 9.65
C SER A 236 5.16 16.11 9.49
N VAL A 237 4.06 15.36 9.54
CA VAL A 237 4.09 13.91 9.61
C VAL A 237 3.14 13.32 8.58
N MET A 238 3.68 12.50 7.69
CA MET A 238 2.93 11.59 6.83
C MET A 238 2.72 10.27 7.59
N SER A 239 1.47 9.99 7.98
CA SER A 239 1.09 8.73 8.62
C SER A 239 0.46 7.80 7.58
N VAL A 240 1.02 6.61 7.39
CA VAL A 240 0.60 5.63 6.39
C VAL A 240 0.06 4.38 7.08
N GLN A 241 -1.20 4.01 6.83
CA GLN A 241 -1.78 2.77 7.37
C GLN A 241 -1.31 1.53 6.61
N TRP A 242 -1.23 1.65 5.29
CA TRP A 242 -0.78 0.58 4.42
C TRP A 242 -0.26 1.12 3.09
N ILE A 243 0.60 0.32 2.45
CA ILE A 243 1.10 0.52 1.09
C ILE A 243 0.84 -0.76 0.30
N ARG A 244 0.30 -0.64 -0.90
CA ARG A 244 0.05 -1.77 -1.80
C ARG A 244 0.54 -1.40 -3.18
N LEU A 245 1.55 -2.12 -3.65
CA LEU A 245 2.14 -1.92 -4.97
C LEU A 245 1.84 -3.18 -5.77
N TYR A 246 1.31 -3.03 -6.98
CA TYR A 246 1.09 -4.12 -7.93
C TYR A 246 1.77 -3.74 -9.24
N PHE A 247 2.76 -4.50 -9.68
CA PHE A 247 3.64 -4.02 -10.74
C PHE A 247 4.21 -5.11 -11.63
N ASN A 248 4.69 -4.67 -12.79
CA ASN A 248 5.55 -5.44 -13.67
C ASN A 248 7.01 -5.00 -13.50
N THR A 249 7.90 -5.75 -14.14
CA THR A 249 9.35 -5.52 -14.04
C THR A 249 9.93 -5.28 -15.42
N SER A 250 11.03 -4.54 -15.51
CA SER A 250 11.75 -4.33 -16.78
C SER A 250 12.39 -5.60 -17.36
N SER A 251 12.52 -6.67 -16.57
CA SER A 251 13.08 -7.95 -17.00
C SER A 251 12.11 -8.78 -17.87
N SER A 252 12.44 -8.92 -19.15
CA SER A 252 11.68 -9.76 -20.09
C SER A 252 11.77 -11.26 -19.77
N SER A 253 12.88 -11.73 -19.19
CA SER A 253 13.02 -13.12 -18.75
C SER A 253 12.16 -13.42 -17.52
N SER A 254 12.03 -12.46 -16.59
CA SER A 254 11.11 -12.55 -15.45
C SER A 254 9.67 -12.63 -15.92
N ALA A 255 9.28 -11.79 -16.89
CA ALA A 255 7.95 -11.81 -17.49
C ALA A 255 7.63 -13.15 -18.18
N ALA A 256 8.57 -13.69 -18.97
CA ALA A 256 8.39 -14.99 -19.64
C ALA A 256 8.30 -16.15 -18.64
N SER A 257 9.08 -16.12 -17.57
CA SER A 257 9.06 -17.13 -16.51
C SER A 257 7.74 -17.10 -15.75
N TRP A 258 7.25 -15.91 -15.42
CA TRP A 258 5.94 -15.72 -14.80
C TRP A 258 4.80 -16.24 -15.68
N ALA A 259 4.80 -15.90 -16.98
CA ALA A 259 3.76 -16.35 -17.91
C ALA A 259 3.71 -17.88 -18.00
N SER A 260 4.89 -18.51 -18.10
CA SER A 260 5.01 -19.98 -18.12
C SER A 260 4.51 -20.62 -16.82
N ALA A 261 4.80 -20.00 -15.67
CA ALA A 261 4.34 -20.47 -14.37
C ALA A 261 2.81 -20.34 -14.23
N CYS A 262 2.24 -19.21 -14.64
CA CYS A 262 0.79 -19.00 -14.59
C CYS A 262 0.03 -19.99 -15.48
N GLU A 263 0.49 -20.24 -16.71
CA GLU A 263 -0.11 -21.25 -17.61
C GLU A 263 -0.11 -22.65 -17.00
N ALA A 264 0.96 -23.01 -16.28
CA ALA A 264 1.11 -24.32 -15.65
C ALA A 264 0.29 -24.47 -14.35
N ALA A 265 0.06 -23.37 -13.62
CA ALA A 265 -0.52 -23.40 -12.29
C ALA A 265 -2.02 -23.74 -12.30
N ALA A 266 -2.79 -23.32 -13.32
CA ALA A 266 -4.27 -23.35 -13.27
C ALA A 266 -4.85 -22.67 -12.01
N VAL A 267 -4.10 -21.72 -11.44
CA VAL A 267 -4.39 -20.98 -10.20
C VAL A 267 -5.09 -19.64 -10.49
N ALA A 268 -5.65 -19.03 -9.45
CA ALA A 268 -6.43 -17.81 -9.51
C ALA A 268 -5.57 -16.53 -9.65
N ILE A 269 -6.06 -15.62 -10.49
CA ILE A 269 -5.74 -14.19 -10.44
C ILE A 269 -6.44 -13.60 -9.21
N CYS A 270 -5.75 -12.77 -8.43
CA CYS A 270 -6.33 -12.10 -7.26
C CYS A 270 -6.91 -10.75 -7.64
N GLN A 271 -8.19 -10.49 -7.32
CA GLN A 271 -8.76 -9.15 -7.42
C GLN A 271 -8.22 -8.27 -6.29
N VAL A 272 -7.75 -7.06 -6.62
CA VAL A 272 -7.07 -6.17 -5.64
C VAL A 272 -7.81 -4.87 -5.32
N ASP A 273 -8.87 -4.59 -6.07
CA ASP A 273 -9.69 -3.37 -5.92
C ASP A 273 -11.10 -3.68 -5.38
N SER A 274 -11.36 -4.90 -4.90
CA SER A 274 -12.59 -5.20 -4.18
C SER A 274 -12.56 -4.55 -2.79
N ASP A 275 -13.71 -4.06 -2.31
CA ASP A 275 -13.94 -3.31 -1.06
C ASP A 275 -13.36 -3.94 0.24
N GLU A 276 -12.75 -5.12 0.18
CA GLU A 276 -11.85 -5.64 1.21
C GLU A 276 -10.74 -6.42 0.50
N ILE A 277 -9.49 -5.95 0.57
CA ILE A 277 -8.43 -6.95 0.69
C ILE A 277 -8.65 -7.55 2.08
N ALA A 278 -9.27 -8.72 2.10
CA ALA A 278 -9.42 -9.56 3.28
C ALA A 278 -8.03 -10.00 3.78
N LEU A 279 -7.24 -9.07 4.32
CA LEU A 279 -6.17 -9.33 5.27
C LEU A 279 -6.85 -9.63 6.62
N ASN A 280 -7.49 -10.81 6.70
CA ASN A 280 -7.86 -11.60 7.88
C ASN A 280 -9.18 -12.36 7.62
N SER A 281 -9.09 -13.58 7.08
CA SER A 281 -9.59 -14.80 7.75
C SER A 281 -9.79 -15.96 6.77
N ALA A 282 -8.73 -16.75 6.60
CA ALA A 282 -8.90 -18.19 6.61
C ALA A 282 -9.34 -18.65 8.01
N ALA A 283 -10.53 -18.22 8.46
CA ALA A 283 -11.18 -18.61 9.71
C ALA A 283 -12.62 -18.04 9.80
N LYS A 284 -13.48 -18.31 8.82
CA LYS A 284 -14.92 -18.47 9.11
C LYS A 284 -15.34 -19.84 8.66
N SER A 285 -15.15 -20.77 9.59
CA SER A 285 -15.81 -22.07 9.62
C SER A 285 -17.28 -21.93 9.23
N SER A 286 -17.72 -22.84 8.39
CA SER A 286 -19.10 -23.27 8.20
C SER A 286 -19.96 -23.10 9.46
N ALA A 287 -20.65 -21.96 9.55
CA ALA A 287 -21.80 -21.84 10.42
C ALA A 287 -22.89 -22.72 9.80
N GLY A 288 -23.11 -23.86 10.43
CA GLY A 288 -24.08 -24.86 10.01
C GLY A 288 -25.45 -24.24 9.74
N LYS A 289 -26.10 -24.74 8.69
CA LYS A 289 -27.53 -24.60 8.48
C LYS A 289 -28.27 -25.15 9.71
N LEU A 290 -28.63 -24.29 10.66
CA LEU A 290 -29.72 -24.56 11.58
C LEU A 290 -31.02 -24.25 10.84
N ALA A 291 -31.46 -25.25 10.06
CA ALA A 291 -32.82 -25.30 9.57
C ALA A 291 -33.74 -25.49 10.80
N VAL A 292 -34.51 -24.44 11.12
CA VAL A 292 -35.65 -24.55 12.04
C VAL A 292 -36.73 -25.33 11.29
N ALA A 293 -36.73 -26.64 11.45
CA ALA A 293 -37.82 -27.51 11.02
C ALA A 293 -38.74 -27.73 12.22
N TYR A 294 -39.87 -27.02 12.22
CA TYR A 294 -41.04 -27.38 13.04
C TYR A 294 -41.50 -28.79 12.63
N PHE A 295 -41.36 -29.76 13.54
CA PHE A 295 -42.03 -31.06 13.41
C PHE A 295 -42.94 -31.28 14.61
N TRP A 296 -44.23 -31.08 14.38
CA TRP A 296 -45.27 -31.77 15.12
C TRP A 296 -45.30 -33.22 14.61
N LEU A 297 -45.12 -34.22 15.49
CA LEU A 297 -45.93 -35.44 15.44
C LEU A 297 -45.81 -36.27 16.73
N GLN A 298 -46.95 -36.86 17.06
CA GLN A 298 -47.33 -37.54 18.29
C GLN A 298 -46.50 -38.79 18.59
N TRP A 299 -46.23 -39.03 19.88
CA TRP A 299 -45.92 -40.36 20.39
C TRP A 299 -47.06 -40.83 21.29
N VAL A 300 -47.86 -41.75 20.77
CA VAL A 300 -48.66 -42.70 21.53
C VAL A 300 -47.93 -44.02 21.44
N VAL A 301 -47.33 -44.52 22.55
CA VAL A 301 -47.31 -45.95 22.84
C VAL A 301 -47.30 -46.13 24.37
N LEU A 302 -48.33 -46.84 24.83
CA LEU A 302 -48.51 -47.36 26.17
C LEU A 302 -47.34 -48.25 26.60
N SER A 303 -46.93 -48.16 27.87
CA SER A 303 -46.66 -49.38 28.62
C SER A 303 -47.17 -49.24 30.05
N SER A 304 -47.95 -50.25 30.42
CA SER A 304 -48.74 -50.41 31.63
C SER A 304 -47.88 -50.94 32.78
N LEU A 305 -48.47 -50.90 34.00
CA LEU A 305 -48.14 -51.70 35.21
C LEU A 305 -46.91 -51.18 36.00
N VAL A 306 -46.93 -50.90 37.32
CA VAL A 306 -47.60 -51.53 38.47
C VAL A 306 -47.68 -50.51 39.64
N TYR A 307 -48.74 -50.65 40.44
CA TYR A 307 -49.04 -50.14 41.79
C TYR A 307 -47.85 -49.98 42.77
N LEU A 308 -47.90 -48.98 43.68
CA LEU A 308 -48.27 -49.15 45.10
C LEU A 308 -48.20 -47.84 45.92
N VAL A 309 -49.26 -47.65 46.72
CA VAL A 309 -49.51 -46.68 47.84
C VAL A 309 -49.74 -45.22 47.48
#